data_AF-A0A7S2IGP3-F1
#
_entry.id   AF-A0A7S2IGP3-F1
#
_cell.length_a   1.000
_cell.length_b   1.000
_cell.length_c   1.000
_cell.angle_alpha   90.00
_cell.angle_beta   90.00
_cell.angle_gamma   90.00
#
_symmetry.space_group_name_H-M   'P 1'
#
loop_
_entity.id
_entity.type
_entity.pdbx_description
1 polymer ?
#
loop_
_entity_poly.entity_id
_entity_poly.type
_entity_poly.pdbx_seq_one_letter_code
_entity_poly.pdbx_strand_id
1 'polypeptide(L)'
;LGEQGEWQKFSNFENGARVPLVIVAPGKPAGVVVDQPVELVDLMPTLLELANVPPLPPTQVLDGVSLVPLLTGSGGDDGTPTERVALSLYPRCPNNNRPSP
;
A
#
# COMPACT_ATOMS: atom_id res chain seq x y z
N LEU A 1 -2.35 -19.97 -2.06
CA LEU A 1 -2.65 -21.12 -2.93
C LEU A 1 -2.94 -22.32 -2.02
N GLY A 2 -4.18 -22.46 -1.51
CA GLY A 2 -4.54 -23.55 -0.59
C GLY A 2 -4.01 -23.43 0.85
N GLU A 3 -3.26 -22.38 1.17
CA GLU A 3 -2.82 -22.11 2.55
C GLU A 3 -4.03 -21.74 3.41
N GLN A 4 -4.15 -22.37 4.59
CA GLN A 4 -5.30 -22.26 5.50
C GLN A 4 -6.67 -22.67 4.90
N GLY A 5 -6.69 -23.44 3.82
CA GLY A 5 -7.92 -23.97 3.22
C GLY A 5 -8.76 -22.91 2.47
N GLU A 6 -8.26 -21.68 2.32
CA GLU A 6 -8.93 -20.62 1.58
C GLU A 6 -8.49 -20.59 0.11
N TRP A 7 -9.47 -20.37 -0.75
CA TRP A 7 -9.30 -20.10 -2.17
C TRP A 7 -9.82 -18.68 -2.43
N GLN A 8 -9.09 -17.89 -3.23
CA GLN A 8 -9.40 -16.49 -3.61
C GLN A 8 -9.01 -15.41 -2.56
N LYS A 9 -9.28 -14.13 -2.88
CA LYS A 9 -8.73 -12.94 -2.19
C LYS A 9 -9.64 -12.35 -1.09
N PHE A 10 -10.66 -13.08 -0.68
CA PHE A 10 -11.70 -12.60 0.23
C PHE A 10 -11.32 -12.77 1.70
N SER A 11 -10.10 -12.32 2.03
CA SER A 11 -9.44 -12.59 3.30
C SER A 11 -8.41 -11.52 3.64
N ASN A 12 -8.23 -11.26 4.93
CA ASN A 12 -7.21 -10.35 5.47
C ASN A 12 -5.89 -11.07 5.79
N PHE A 13 -5.74 -12.34 5.41
CA PHE A 13 -4.46 -13.03 5.55
C PHE A 13 -3.40 -12.34 4.69
N GLU A 14 -2.14 -12.43 5.13
CA GLU A 14 -0.97 -11.88 4.41
C GLU A 14 -0.98 -12.28 2.92
N ASN A 15 -1.34 -13.52 2.61
CA ASN A 15 -1.43 -14.01 1.23
C ASN A 15 -2.53 -13.35 0.38
N GLY A 16 -3.56 -12.78 1.02
CA GLY A 16 -4.64 -12.05 0.35
C GLY A 16 -4.38 -10.55 0.28
N ALA A 17 -3.72 -9.99 1.31
CA ALA A 17 -3.48 -8.56 1.48
C ALA A 17 -2.15 -8.07 0.89
N ARG A 18 -1.08 -8.88 0.97
CA ARG A 18 0.25 -8.51 0.48
C ARG A 18 0.31 -8.59 -1.04
N VAL A 19 0.63 -7.45 -1.67
CA VAL A 19 0.81 -7.33 -3.12
C VAL A 19 2.24 -6.92 -3.46
N PRO A 20 2.81 -7.40 -4.57
CA PRO A 20 4.11 -6.93 -5.03
C PRO A 20 3.99 -5.49 -5.53
N LEU A 21 4.87 -4.60 -5.05
CA LEU A 21 5.00 -3.23 -5.51
C LEU A 21 6.46 -2.96 -5.91
N VAL A 22 6.66 -2.53 -7.16
CA VAL A 22 7.97 -2.13 -7.69
C VAL A 22 7.77 -0.79 -8.41
N ILE A 23 8.59 0.20 -8.06
CA ILE A 23 8.54 1.55 -8.63
C ILE A 23 9.88 1.83 -9.32
N VAL A 24 9.80 2.24 -10.60
CA VAL A 24 10.95 2.73 -11.37
C VAL A 24 10.66 4.15 -11.78
N ALA A 25 11.50 5.09 -11.37
CA ALA A 25 11.32 6.52 -11.62
C ALA A 25 12.60 7.17 -12.12
N PRO A 26 12.52 8.19 -13.01
CA PRO A 26 13.68 8.94 -13.46
C PRO A 26 14.44 9.57 -12.29
N GLY A 27 15.76 9.47 -12.29
CA GLY A 27 16.62 10.07 -11.26
C GLY A 27 16.58 9.37 -9.91
N LYS A 28 15.91 8.21 -9.77
CA LYS A 28 15.94 7.37 -8.57
C LYS A 28 16.89 6.18 -8.73
N PRO A 29 17.60 5.78 -7.66
CA PRO A 29 18.51 4.64 -7.71
C PRO A 29 17.76 3.32 -7.94
N ALA A 30 18.39 2.40 -8.67
CA ALA A 30 17.90 1.04 -8.80
C ALA A 30 18.34 0.17 -7.61
N GLY A 31 17.60 -0.90 -7.33
CA GLY A 31 17.98 -1.90 -6.32
C GLY A 31 17.73 -1.46 -4.87
N VAL A 32 17.01 -0.35 -4.64
CA VAL A 32 16.53 0.02 -3.31
C VAL A 32 15.44 -0.94 -2.86
N VAL A 33 15.61 -1.48 -1.67
CA VAL A 33 14.61 -2.32 -0.98
C VAL A 33 14.09 -1.54 0.21
N VAL A 34 12.77 -1.45 0.33
CA VAL A 34 12.07 -0.76 1.42
C VAL A 34 11.24 -1.79 2.17
N ASP A 35 11.56 -1.99 3.44
CA ASP A 35 10.86 -2.94 4.32
C ASP A 35 9.69 -2.31 5.08
N GLN A 36 9.51 -0.99 4.98
CA GLN A 36 8.42 -0.27 5.64
C GLN A 36 7.06 -0.66 5.03
N PRO A 37 6.00 -0.85 5.86
CA PRO A 37 4.65 -1.06 5.38
C PRO A 37 4.15 0.14 4.56
N VAL A 38 3.62 -0.16 3.38
CA VAL A 38 3.00 0.81 2.45
C VAL A 38 1.66 0.28 1.96
N GLU A 39 0.79 1.21 1.55
CA GLU A 39 -0.57 0.89 1.11
C GLU A 39 -0.76 1.25 -0.36
N LEU A 40 -1.72 0.61 -1.02
CA LEU A 40 -2.05 0.96 -2.42
C LEU A 40 -2.62 2.37 -2.56
N VAL A 41 -3.18 2.95 -1.49
CA VAL A 41 -3.68 4.33 -1.48
C VAL A 41 -2.54 5.35 -1.61
N ASP A 42 -1.32 4.98 -1.23
CA ASP A 42 -0.10 5.79 -1.38
C ASP A 42 0.31 5.96 -2.86
N LEU A 43 -0.21 5.13 -3.78
CA LEU A 43 0.16 5.19 -5.20
C LEU A 43 -0.26 6.51 -5.86
N MET A 44 -1.48 6.97 -5.60
CA MET A 44 -1.99 8.20 -6.23
C MET A 44 -1.11 9.42 -5.88
N PRO A 45 -0.86 9.76 -4.60
CA PRO A 45 0.00 10.90 -4.26
C PRO A 45 1.44 10.71 -4.77
N THR A 46 1.98 9.49 -4.75
CA THR A 46 3.32 9.18 -5.29
C THR A 46 3.43 9.49 -6.78
N LEU A 47 2.43 9.09 -7.58
CA LEU A 47 2.43 9.33 -9.03
C LEU A 47 2.30 10.80 -9.36
N LEU A 48 1.46 11.55 -8.63
CA LEU A 48 1.31 12.99 -8.82
C LEU A 48 2.62 13.73 -8.55
N GLU A 49 3.33 13.36 -7.48
CA GLU A 49 4.63 13.95 -7.15
C GLU A 49 5.69 13.61 -8.21
N LEU A 50 5.82 12.35 -8.61
CA LEU A 50 6.78 11.93 -9.64
C LEU A 50 6.49 12.57 -11.01
N ALA A 51 5.22 12.81 -11.33
CA ALA A 51 4.81 13.46 -12.57
C ALA A 51 4.87 15.00 -12.50
N ASN A 52 5.28 15.59 -11.38
CA ASN A 52 5.27 17.03 -11.13
C ASN A 52 3.91 17.69 -11.41
N VAL A 53 2.82 16.98 -11.07
CA VAL A 53 1.47 17.53 -11.19
C VAL A 53 1.25 18.57 -10.10
N PRO A 54 0.63 19.72 -10.39
CA PRO A 54 0.28 20.70 -9.36
C PRO A 54 -0.54 20.08 -8.23
N PRO A 55 -0.39 20.57 -6.98
CA PRO A 55 -1.19 20.09 -5.87
C PRO A 55 -2.68 20.13 -6.18
N LEU A 56 -3.38 19.07 -5.78
CA LEU A 56 -4.83 18.99 -5.94
C LEU A 56 -5.51 20.14 -5.17
N PRO A 57 -6.67 20.61 -5.65
CA PRO A 57 -7.44 21.60 -4.91
C PRO A 57 -7.79 21.08 -3.50
N PRO A 58 -7.94 21.95 -2.49
CA PRO A 58 -8.23 21.54 -1.11
C PRO A 58 -9.50 20.70 -0.93
N THR A 59 -10.40 20.72 -1.93
CA THR A 59 -11.61 19.91 -1.98
C THR A 59 -11.36 18.44 -2.32
N GLN A 60 -10.16 18.09 -2.79
CA GLN A 60 -9.76 16.74 -3.17
C GLN A 60 -8.62 16.27 -2.27
N VAL A 61 -9.00 15.76 -1.09
CA VAL A 61 -8.07 15.19 -0.13
C VAL A 61 -7.76 13.74 -0.52
N LEU A 62 -6.48 13.38 -0.52
CA LEU A 62 -6.02 12.01 -0.68
C LEU A 62 -5.70 11.45 0.71
N ASP A 63 -6.12 10.21 0.97
CA ASP A 63 -5.86 9.54 2.25
C ASP A 63 -4.42 9.02 2.36
N GLY A 64 -3.75 8.79 1.23
CA GLY A 64 -2.39 8.25 1.16
C GLY A 64 -1.30 9.31 1.31
N VAL A 65 -0.07 8.83 1.49
CA VAL A 65 1.15 9.63 1.60
C VAL A 65 2.10 9.26 0.47
N SER A 66 2.82 10.23 -0.08
CA SER A 66 3.79 9.94 -1.16
C SER A 66 4.95 9.06 -0.68
N LEU A 67 5.31 8.08 -1.50
CA LEU A 67 6.42 7.15 -1.29
C LEU A 67 7.74 7.65 -1.90
N VAL A 68 7.74 8.79 -2.59
CA VAL A 68 8.95 9.35 -3.23
C VAL A 68 10.16 9.49 -2.30
N PRO A 69 9.99 9.86 -1.01
CA PRO A 69 11.11 9.92 -0.06
C PRO A 69 11.75 8.55 0.20
N LEU A 70 10.94 7.47 0.21
CA LEU A 70 11.42 6.10 0.43
C LEU A 70 12.23 5.56 -0.75
N LEU A 71 12.06 6.12 -1.95
CA LEU A 71 12.73 5.65 -3.17
C LEU A 71 14.26 5.88 -3.18
N THR A 72 14.81 6.63 -2.23
CA THR A 72 16.27 6.88 -2.14
C THR A 72 16.97 6.00 -1.10
N GLY A 73 16.24 5.13 -0.38
CA GLY A 73 16.82 4.24 0.62
C GLY A 73 17.14 4.92 1.96
N SER A 74 16.82 6.21 2.11
CA SER A 74 16.86 6.93 3.38
C SER A 74 15.62 6.58 4.19
N GLY A 75 15.60 5.39 4.78
CA GLY A 75 14.52 5.01 5.69
C GLY A 75 14.55 5.90 6.94
N GLY A 76 13.74 6.96 6.99
CA GLY A 76 13.18 7.46 8.24
C GLY A 76 13.67 8.81 8.80
N ASP A 77 14.07 9.79 7.99
CA ASP A 77 14.39 11.16 8.48
C ASP A 77 13.65 12.30 7.76
N ASP A 78 12.69 11.98 6.90
CA ASP A 78 11.96 12.88 6.01
C ASP A 78 10.57 13.33 6.55
N GLY A 79 10.31 13.11 7.84
CA GLY A 79 9.07 13.54 8.51
C GLY A 79 7.87 12.63 8.28
N THR A 80 8.05 11.49 7.60
CA THR A 80 7.06 10.41 7.58
C THR A 80 7.06 9.69 8.94
N PRO A 81 5.89 9.26 9.47
CA PRO A 81 5.86 8.52 10.73
C PRO A 81 6.74 7.28 10.64
N THR A 82 7.74 7.17 11.50
CA THR A 82 8.67 6.01 11.57
C THR A 82 7.95 4.69 11.86
N GLU A 83 6.71 4.75 12.34
CA GLU A 83 5.83 3.62 12.56
C GLU A 83 4.64 3.70 11.59
N ARG A 84 4.76 3.01 10.45
CA ARG A 84 3.67 2.86 9.46
C ARG A 84 2.96 1.53 9.66
N VAL A 85 1.65 1.53 9.46
CA VAL A 85 0.81 0.33 9.42
C VAL A 85 0.10 0.27 8.07
N ALA A 86 -0.09 -0.93 7.53
CA ALA A 86 -0.90 -1.14 6.34
C ALA A 86 -2.26 -1.71 6.76
N LEU A 87 -3.35 -1.02 6.41
CA LEU A 87 -4.71 -1.39 6.74
C LEU A 87 -5.31 -2.23 5.61
N SER A 88 -5.86 -3.38 5.97
CA SER A 88 -6.61 -4.23 5.05
C SER A 88 -7.92 -4.62 5.71
N LEU A 89 -9.03 -4.30 5.03
CA LEU A 89 -10.37 -4.54 5.53
C LEU A 89 -11.14 -5.37 4.51
N TYR A 90 -11.76 -6.44 4.99
CA TYR A 90 -12.64 -7.28 4.19
C TYR A 90 -13.94 -7.54 4.96
N PRO A 91 -15.10 -7.04 4.48
CA PRO A 91 -16.37 -7.22 5.18
C PRO A 91 -16.83 -8.68 5.14
N ARG A 92 -17.45 -9.15 6.22
CA ARG A 92 -18.17 -10.44 6.27
C ARG A 92 -19.67 -10.18 6.36
N CYS A 93 -20.48 -10.90 5.58
CA CYS A 93 -21.93 -10.86 5.74
C CYS A 93 -22.32 -11.37 7.14
N PRO A 94 -23.11 -10.61 7.93
CA PRO A 94 -23.46 -10.99 9.31
C PRO A 94 -24.20 -12.32 9.46
N ASN A 95 -24.92 -12.77 8.42
CA ASN A 95 -25.62 -14.05 8.39
C ASN A 95 -25.14 -14.86 7.18
N ASN A 96 -24.32 -15.87 7.41
CA ASN A 96 -24.07 -16.91 6.43
C ASN A 96 -24.51 -18.25 7.05
N ASN A 97 -25.64 -18.79 6.55
CA ASN A 97 -26.02 -20.18 6.74
C ASN A 97 -25.19 -21.05 5.77
N ARG A 98 -23.86 -21.03 5.82
CA ARG A 98 -23.09 -22.09 5.17
C ARG A 98 -23.08 -23.30 6.11
N PRO A 99 -23.40 -24.50 5.62
CA PRO A 99 -23.03 -25.70 6.36
C PRO A 99 -21.51 -25.71 6.49
N SER A 100 -21.05 -25.93 7.72
CA SER A 100 -19.66 -26.25 8.02
C SER A 100 -19.19 -27.45 7.18
N PRO A 101 -17.91 -27.49 6.77
CA PRO A 101 -17.35 -28.63 6.05
C PRO A 101 -17.42 -29.92 6.87
#